data_AF-A0A0X3ARX9-F1
#
_entry.id   AF-A0A0X3ARX9-F1
#
_cell.length_a   1.000
_cell.length_b   1.000
_cell.length_c   1.000
_cell.angle_alpha   90.00
_cell.angle_beta   90.00
_cell.angle_gamma   90.00
#
_symmetry.space_group_name_H-M   'P 1'
#
loop_
_entity.id
_entity.type
_entity.pdbx_description
1 polymer ?
#
loop_
_entity_poly.entity_id
_entity_poly.type
_entity_poly.pdbx_seq_one_letter_code
_entity_poly.pdbx_strand_id
1 'polypeptide(L)'
;MAKTNKRSNEDKKALALELFLETDKSQKEIADIVDITEKTLSVWKQSGAWDMIKQAQTITPKNIITNLYEKAYELSCAEKIDADKLIKLANTIEKLQNKKVTISHIINVFKDFTSWAFSENAELAKQINLLQKKYVDYKINGE
;
A
#
# COMPACT_ATOMS: atom_id res chain seq x y z
N MET A 1 27.80 -15.59 -16.91
CA MET A 1 26.44 -15.69 -17.50
C MET A 1 25.45 -15.60 -16.34
N ALA A 2 24.75 -14.47 -16.23
CA ALA A 2 23.76 -14.27 -15.17
C ALA A 2 22.60 -15.25 -15.40
N LYS A 3 22.31 -16.12 -14.42
CA LYS A 3 21.10 -16.94 -14.41
C LYS A 3 19.93 -15.98 -14.26
N THR A 4 19.27 -15.63 -15.37
CA THR A 4 17.97 -14.97 -15.34
C THR A 4 17.03 -15.93 -14.63
N ASN A 5 16.78 -15.69 -13.34
CA ASN A 5 15.89 -16.51 -12.54
C ASN A 5 14.48 -16.27 -13.08
N LYS A 6 14.06 -17.12 -14.03
CA LYS A 6 12.77 -17.00 -14.71
C LYS A 6 11.68 -17.24 -13.66
N ARG A 7 11.10 -16.16 -13.14
CA ARG A 7 9.96 -16.23 -12.20
C ARG A 7 8.90 -17.17 -12.77
N SER A 8 8.36 -18.06 -11.93
CA SER A 8 7.26 -18.92 -12.32
C SER A 8 6.06 -18.07 -12.75
N ASN A 9 5.21 -18.61 -13.62
CA ASN A 9 3.95 -17.95 -13.96
C ASN A 9 3.08 -17.73 -12.70
N GLU A 10 3.21 -18.58 -11.69
CA GLU A 10 2.53 -18.41 -10.40
C GLU A 10 3.08 -17.21 -9.61
N ASP A 11 4.41 -17.04 -9.56
CA ASP A 11 5.04 -15.88 -8.92
C ASP A 11 4.65 -14.58 -9.61
N LYS A 12 4.62 -14.59 -10.95
CA LYS A 12 4.17 -13.47 -11.77
C LYS A 12 2.70 -13.13 -11.47
N LYS A 13 1.84 -14.14 -11.35
CA LYS A 13 0.42 -13.95 -11.02
C LYS A 13 0.22 -13.41 -9.60
N ALA A 14 0.98 -13.91 -8.62
CA ALA A 14 0.92 -13.42 -7.23
C ALA A 14 1.36 -11.96 -7.14
N LEU A 15 2.47 -11.60 -7.78
CA LEU A 15 2.95 -10.21 -7.83
C LEU A 15 1.97 -9.29 -8.55
N ALA A 16 1.39 -9.73 -9.67
CA ALA A 16 0.37 -8.98 -10.40
C ALA A 16 -0.88 -8.72 -9.55
N LEU A 17 -1.32 -9.72 -8.78
CA LEU A 17 -2.44 -9.59 -7.85
C LEU A 17 -2.12 -8.57 -6.75
N GLU A 18 -0.96 -8.67 -6.11
CA GLU A 18 -0.54 -7.74 -5.07
C GLU A 18 -0.48 -6.30 -5.57
N LEU A 19 0.16 -6.08 -6.73
CA LEU A 19 0.21 -4.77 -7.38
C LEU A 19 -1.20 -4.26 -7.73
N PHE A 20 -2.09 -5.13 -8.19
CA PHE A 20 -3.46 -4.75 -8.51
C PHE A 20 -4.27 -4.37 -7.26
N LEU A 21 -4.08 -5.04 -6.13
CA LEU A 21 -4.82 -4.78 -4.90
C LEU A 21 -4.29 -3.56 -4.13
N GLU A 22 -2.97 -3.41 -4.04
CA GLU A 22 -2.33 -2.40 -3.17
C GLU A 22 -1.96 -1.09 -3.90
N THR A 23 -2.08 -1.03 -5.24
CA THR A 23 -1.75 0.19 -6.01
C THR A 23 -2.87 0.65 -6.94
N ASP A 24 -2.79 1.90 -7.41
CA ASP A 24 -3.70 2.49 -8.41
C ASP A 24 -3.15 2.37 -9.85
N LYS A 25 -2.18 1.47 -10.08
CA LYS A 25 -1.58 1.26 -11.40
C LYS A 25 -2.58 0.70 -12.40
N SER A 26 -2.46 1.12 -13.65
CA SER A 26 -3.21 0.56 -14.77
C SER A 26 -2.80 -0.89 -15.06
N GLN A 27 -3.69 -1.64 -15.71
CA GLN A 27 -3.38 -3.01 -16.15
C GLN A 27 -2.13 -3.08 -17.03
N LYS A 28 -1.95 -2.06 -17.89
CA LYS A 28 -0.77 -1.94 -18.74
C LYS A 28 0.52 -1.80 -17.92
N GLU A 29 0.56 -0.89 -16.94
CA GLU A 29 1.74 -0.71 -16.08
C GLU A 29 2.08 -1.97 -15.27
N ILE A 30 1.06 -2.66 -14.75
CA ILE A 30 1.27 -3.91 -14.00
C ILE A 30 1.81 -5.01 -14.92
N ALA A 31 1.28 -5.10 -16.14
CA ALA A 31 1.75 -6.05 -17.14
C ALA A 31 3.22 -5.82 -17.51
N ASP A 32 3.63 -4.55 -17.66
CA ASP A 32 5.02 -4.17 -17.92
C ASP A 32 5.95 -4.52 -16.73
N ILE A 33 5.51 -4.29 -15.48
CA ILE A 33 6.29 -4.61 -14.27
C ILE A 33 6.48 -6.13 -14.09
N VAL A 34 5.46 -6.91 -14.42
CA VAL A 34 5.43 -8.36 -14.23
C VAL A 34 5.98 -9.12 -15.45
N ASP A 35 6.26 -8.42 -16.54
CA ASP A 35 6.74 -8.97 -17.81
C ASP A 35 5.72 -10.01 -18.38
N ILE A 36 4.48 -9.56 -18.56
CA ILE A 36 3.38 -10.32 -19.18
C ILE A 36 2.60 -9.43 -20.15
N THR A 37 1.74 -10.02 -20.97
CA THR A 37 0.82 -9.23 -21.80
C THR A 37 -0.39 -8.75 -20.99
N GLU A 38 -0.90 -7.57 -21.34
CA GLU A 38 -2.13 -7.03 -20.75
C GLU A 38 -3.30 -8.02 -20.85
N LYS A 39 -3.40 -8.75 -21.97
CA LYS A 39 -4.38 -9.82 -22.17
C LYS A 39 -4.28 -10.92 -21.10
N THR A 40 -3.07 -11.33 -20.75
CA THR A 40 -2.84 -12.36 -19.70
C THR A 40 -3.31 -11.84 -18.34
N LEU A 41 -3.02 -10.57 -18.04
CA LEU A 41 -3.45 -9.92 -16.82
C LEU A 41 -4.99 -9.82 -16.75
N SER A 42 -5.65 -9.44 -17.85
CA SER A 42 -7.13 -9.37 -17.91
C SER A 42 -7.78 -10.73 -17.64
N VAL A 43 -7.22 -11.83 -18.17
CA VAL A 43 -7.70 -13.20 -17.89
C VAL A 43 -7.54 -13.56 -16.43
N TRP A 44 -6.41 -13.24 -15.81
CA TRP A 44 -6.19 -13.48 -14.38
C TRP A 44 -7.12 -12.67 -13.49
N LYS A 45 -7.32 -11.39 -13.82
CA LYS A 45 -8.25 -10.49 -13.14
C LYS A 45 -9.67 -11.03 -13.14
N GLN A 46 -10.16 -11.48 -14.31
CA GLN A 46 -11.50 -12.01 -14.46
C GLN A 46 -11.67 -13.38 -13.77
N SER A 47 -10.73 -14.30 -14.00
CA SER A 47 -10.80 -15.65 -13.40
C SER A 47 -10.64 -15.65 -11.87
N GLY A 48 -9.88 -14.70 -11.32
CA GLY A 48 -9.68 -14.55 -9.88
C GLY A 48 -10.64 -13.59 -9.19
N ALA A 49 -11.62 -13.00 -9.91
CA ALA A 49 -12.53 -11.98 -9.39
C ALA A 49 -11.82 -10.83 -8.64
N TRP A 50 -10.67 -10.37 -9.17
CA TRP A 50 -9.81 -9.43 -8.45
C TRP A 50 -10.50 -8.08 -8.19
N ASP A 51 -11.39 -7.63 -9.08
CA ASP A 51 -12.20 -6.43 -8.85
C ASP A 51 -13.09 -6.56 -7.61
N MET A 52 -13.72 -7.72 -7.40
CA MET A 52 -14.54 -7.99 -6.22
C MET A 52 -13.69 -8.02 -4.96
N ILE A 53 -12.49 -8.62 -5.03
CA ILE A 53 -11.55 -8.64 -3.90
C ILE A 53 -11.07 -7.23 -3.55
N LYS A 54 -10.64 -6.45 -4.56
CA LYS A 54 -10.20 -5.06 -4.39
C LYS A 54 -11.33 -4.19 -3.83
N GLN A 55 -12.53 -4.38 -4.36
CA GLN A 55 -13.72 -3.73 -3.87
C GLN A 55 -14.01 -4.11 -2.42
N ALA A 56 -14.00 -5.40 -2.06
CA ALA A 56 -14.23 -5.85 -0.68
C ALA A 56 -13.15 -5.34 0.29
N GLN A 57 -11.87 -5.34 -0.10
CA GLN A 57 -10.76 -4.81 0.69
C GLN A 57 -10.83 -3.29 0.88
N THR A 58 -11.40 -2.56 -0.08
CA THR A 58 -11.53 -1.11 0.00
C THR A 58 -12.82 -0.70 0.72
N ILE A 59 -13.91 -1.39 0.43
CA ILE A 59 -15.25 -1.11 0.96
C ILE A 59 -15.36 -1.54 2.41
N THR A 60 -14.80 -2.69 2.82
CA THR A 60 -14.98 -3.17 4.21
C THR A 60 -14.40 -2.18 5.24
N PRO A 61 -13.15 -1.70 5.10
CA PRO A 61 -12.61 -0.67 5.99
C PRO A 61 -13.35 0.67 5.87
N LYS A 62 -13.69 1.11 4.64
CA LYS A 62 -14.44 2.36 4.43
C LYS A 62 -15.82 2.31 5.09
N ASN A 63 -16.58 1.23 4.92
CA ASN A 63 -17.89 1.05 5.53
C ASN A 63 -17.81 0.97 7.05
N ILE A 64 -16.77 0.30 7.60
CA ILE A 64 -16.53 0.29 9.04
C ILE A 64 -16.24 1.72 9.54
N ILE A 65 -15.38 2.46 8.84
CA ILE A 65 -15.05 3.85 9.18
C ILE A 65 -16.30 4.75 9.10
N THR A 66 -17.10 4.64 8.03
CA THR A 66 -18.36 5.38 7.86
C THR A 66 -19.34 5.08 9.00
N ASN A 67 -19.57 3.81 9.32
CA ASN A 67 -20.44 3.40 10.42
C ASN A 67 -19.92 3.89 11.80
N LEU A 68 -18.60 3.94 11.99
CA LEU A 68 -18.00 4.52 13.20
C LEU A 68 -18.17 6.04 13.26
N TYR A 69 -18.09 6.76 12.14
CA TYR A 69 -18.39 8.19 12.06
C TYR A 69 -19.86 8.48 12.36
N GLU A 70 -20.79 7.68 11.82
CA GLU A 70 -22.22 7.80 12.11
C GLU A 70 -22.49 7.62 13.61
N LYS A 71 -21.93 6.58 14.23
CA LYS A 71 -22.04 6.37 15.68
C LYS A 71 -21.40 7.48 16.51
N ALA A 72 -20.28 8.03 16.07
CA ALA A 72 -19.65 9.17 16.73
C ALA A 72 -20.53 10.43 16.63
N TYR A 73 -21.16 10.65 15.47
CA TYR A 73 -22.10 11.76 15.28
C TYR A 73 -23.32 11.60 16.19
N GLU A 74 -23.95 10.42 16.23
CA GLU A 74 -25.08 10.12 17.12
C GLU A 74 -24.75 10.38 18.60
N LEU A 75 -23.57 9.94 19.06
CA LEU A 75 -23.12 10.17 20.43
C LEU A 75 -22.80 11.64 20.73
N SER A 76 -22.40 12.41 19.72
CA SER A 76 -22.13 13.85 19.86
C SER A 76 -23.41 14.70 19.96
N CYS A 77 -24.51 14.22 19.37
CA CYS A 77 -25.81 14.87 19.41
C CYS A 77 -26.71 14.40 20.57
N ALA A 78 -26.24 13.45 21.39
CA ALA A 78 -26.99 12.96 22.54
C ALA A 78 -27.11 14.04 23.64
N GLU A 79 -28.27 14.11 24.30
CA GLU A 79 -28.58 15.05 25.38
C GLU A 79 -27.57 14.98 26.54
N LYS A 80 -26.97 13.79 26.75
CA LYS A 80 -25.84 13.58 27.64
C LYS A 80 -24.67 12.97 26.85
N ILE A 81 -23.67 13.80 26.59
CA ILE A 81 -22.48 13.41 25.84
C ILE A 81 -21.61 12.49 26.70
N ASP A 82 -21.37 11.27 26.22
CA ASP A 82 -20.38 10.34 26.79
C ASP A 82 -19.03 10.58 26.12
N ALA A 83 -18.28 11.55 26.66
CA ALA A 83 -17.00 11.99 26.10
C ALA A 83 -15.95 10.87 26.01
N ASP A 84 -15.95 9.92 26.95
CA ASP A 84 -15.02 8.78 26.94
C ASP A 84 -15.29 7.85 25.75
N LYS A 85 -16.56 7.54 25.47
CA LYS A 85 -16.94 6.73 24.30
C LYS A 85 -16.62 7.42 22.98
N LEU A 86 -16.87 8.73 22.89
CA LEU A 86 -16.51 9.52 21.71
C LEU A 86 -15.00 9.52 21.45
N ILE A 87 -14.18 9.73 22.48
CA ILE A 87 -12.72 9.67 22.38
C ILE A 87 -12.25 8.28 21.94
N LYS A 88 -12.83 7.21 22.48
CA LYS A 88 -12.50 5.84 22.07
C LYS A 88 -12.87 5.54 20.61
N LEU A 89 -14.02 6.01 20.14
CA LEU A 89 -14.43 5.88 18.74
C LEU A 89 -13.52 6.67 17.81
N ALA A 90 -13.22 7.93 18.15
CA ALA A 90 -12.30 8.78 17.38
C ALA A 90 -10.90 8.13 17.27
N ASN A 91 -10.35 7.63 18.38
CA ASN A 91 -9.07 6.91 18.38
C ASN A 91 -9.12 5.61 17.55
N THR A 92 -10.24 4.92 17.52
CA THR A 92 -10.42 3.69 16.73
C THR A 92 -10.49 4.01 15.24
N ILE A 93 -11.22 5.07 14.87
CA ILE A 93 -11.27 5.58 13.49
C ILE A 93 -9.87 5.99 13.03
N GLU A 94 -9.12 6.75 13.84
CA GLU A 94 -7.77 7.18 13.50
C GLU A 94 -6.82 5.98 13.29
N LYS A 95 -6.94 4.93 14.10
CA LYS A 95 -6.15 3.70 13.95
C LYS A 95 -6.53 2.89 12.71
N LEU A 96 -7.82 2.82 12.37
CA LEU A 96 -8.30 2.09 11.18
C LEU A 96 -7.99 2.83 9.88
N GLN A 97 -7.98 4.16 9.90
CA GLN A 97 -7.53 5.00 8.78
C GLN A 97 -6.01 4.94 8.61
N ASN A 98 -5.28 4.85 9.71
CA ASN A 98 -3.83 4.77 9.69
C ASN A 98 -3.33 3.33 9.46
N LYS A 99 -3.34 2.90 8.18
CA LYS A 99 -2.26 2.03 7.67
C LYS A 99 -0.95 2.83 7.64
N LYS A 100 -0.51 3.39 8.77
CA LYS A 100 0.71 4.22 8.85
C LYS A 100 1.90 3.31 8.59
N VAL A 101 2.41 3.31 7.36
CA VAL A 101 3.77 2.86 7.07
C VAL A 101 4.68 3.71 7.96
N THR A 102 5.27 3.08 8.97
CA THR A 102 6.12 3.79 9.92
C THR A 102 7.40 4.27 9.23
N ILE A 103 8.00 5.35 9.72
CA ILE A 103 9.29 5.84 9.20
C ILE A 103 10.34 4.71 9.22
N SER A 104 10.31 3.87 10.26
CA SER A 104 11.18 2.68 10.35
C SER A 104 10.98 1.68 9.21
N HIS A 105 9.73 1.44 8.76
CA HIS A 105 9.47 0.58 7.59
C HIS A 105 10.04 1.20 6.32
N ILE A 106 9.84 2.51 6.11
CA ILE A 106 10.38 3.22 4.93
C ILE A 106 11.91 3.11 4.89
N ILE A 107 12.57 3.35 6.04
CA ILE A 107 14.03 3.25 6.16
C ILE A 107 14.53 1.83 5.86
N ASN A 108 13.84 0.79 6.33
CA ASN A 108 14.23 -0.60 6.05
C ASN A 108 14.14 -0.92 4.56
N VAL A 109 13.04 -0.55 3.90
CA VAL A 109 12.88 -0.73 2.44
C VAL A 109 13.96 0.03 1.67
N PHE A 110 14.29 1.26 2.08
CA PHE A 110 15.34 2.05 1.46
C PHE A 110 16.74 1.44 1.62
N LYS A 111 17.06 0.86 2.79
CA LYS A 111 18.31 0.14 3.01
C LYS A 111 18.42 -1.07 2.10
N ASP A 112 17.38 -1.91 2.08
CA ASP A 112 17.36 -3.12 1.24
C ASP A 112 17.50 -2.77 -0.24
N PHE A 113 16.76 -1.76 -0.71
CA PHE A 113 16.86 -1.27 -2.08
C PHE A 113 18.25 -0.72 -2.39
N THR A 114 18.82 0.10 -1.52
CA THR A 114 20.13 0.72 -1.73
C THR A 114 21.25 -0.32 -1.72
N SER A 115 21.19 -1.32 -0.84
CA SER A 115 22.13 -2.45 -0.83
C SER A 115 22.12 -3.23 -2.13
N TRP A 116 20.93 -3.50 -2.70
CA TRP A 116 20.82 -4.11 -4.02
C TRP A 116 21.34 -3.16 -5.12
N ALA A 117 20.96 -1.87 -5.10
CA ALA A 117 21.38 -0.90 -6.10
C ALA A 117 22.91 -0.72 -6.15
N PHE A 118 23.61 -0.85 -5.02
CA PHE A 118 25.07 -0.82 -4.97
C PHE A 118 25.73 -1.95 -5.76
N SER A 119 25.10 -3.14 -5.83
CA SER A 119 25.60 -4.25 -6.64
C SER A 119 25.41 -4.04 -8.15
N GLU A 120 24.49 -3.17 -8.56
CA GLU A 120 24.22 -2.86 -9.97
C GLU A 120 25.01 -1.62 -10.44
N ASN A 121 24.96 -0.51 -9.69
CA ASN A 121 25.67 0.73 -9.99
C ASN A 121 25.91 1.56 -8.72
N ALA A 122 27.16 1.58 -8.27
CA ALA A 122 27.53 2.25 -7.03
C ALA A 122 27.37 3.79 -7.06
N GLU A 123 27.56 4.44 -8.21
CA GLU A 123 27.42 5.90 -8.32
C GLU A 123 25.95 6.32 -8.27
N LEU A 124 25.09 5.61 -9.01
CA LEU A 124 23.65 5.87 -9.00
C LEU A 124 23.03 5.55 -7.64
N ALA A 125 23.45 4.45 -6.99
CA ALA A 125 23.00 4.09 -5.66
C ALA A 125 23.29 5.20 -4.62
N LYS A 126 24.46 5.85 -4.69
CA LYS A 126 24.78 7.00 -3.82
C LYS A 126 23.83 8.17 -4.05
N GLN A 127 23.52 8.49 -5.31
CA GLN A 127 22.59 9.57 -5.64
C GLN A 127 21.18 9.27 -5.14
N ILE A 128 20.70 8.04 -5.34
CA ILE A 128 19.38 7.60 -4.87
C ILE A 128 19.30 7.64 -3.34
N ASN A 129 20.34 7.19 -2.64
CA ASN A 129 20.38 7.22 -1.17
C ASN A 129 20.28 8.65 -0.61
N LEU A 130 20.88 9.64 -1.29
CA LEU A 130 20.71 11.06 -0.90
C LEU A 130 19.25 11.53 -1.05
N LEU A 131 18.55 11.10 -2.09
CA LEU A 131 17.13 11.42 -2.29
C LEU A 131 16.24 10.69 -1.27
N GLN A 132 16.54 9.42 -0.97
CA GLN A 132 15.87 8.65 0.08
C GLN A 132 16.00 9.33 1.44
N LYS A 133 17.19 9.82 1.79
CA LYS A 133 17.40 10.62 3.01
C LYS A 133 16.50 11.86 3.03
N LYS A 134 16.50 12.65 1.95
CA LYS A 134 15.64 13.84 1.84
C LYS A 134 14.15 13.50 2.00
N TYR A 135 13.71 12.37 1.45
CA TYR A 135 12.33 11.90 1.61
C TYR A 135 11.99 11.51 3.05
N VAL A 136 12.92 10.85 3.76
CA VAL A 136 12.76 10.52 5.18
C VAL A 136 12.68 11.81 6.02
N ASP A 137 13.57 12.77 5.76
CA ASP A 137 13.57 14.06 6.47
C ASP A 137 12.24 14.82 6.23
N TYR A 138 11.74 14.83 4.99
CA TYR A 138 10.42 15.37 4.64
C TYR A 138 9.28 14.70 5.44
N LYS A 139 9.29 13.36 5.52
CA LYS A 139 8.29 12.60 6.29
C LYS A 139 8.36 12.82 7.80
N ILE A 140 9.54 13.10 8.35
CA ILE A 140 9.74 13.38 9.79
C ILE A 140 9.23 14.79 10.13
N ASN A 141 9.49 15.77 9.26
CA ASN A 141 9.23 17.18 9.53
C ASN A 141 7.79 17.62 9.22
N GLY A 142 6.98 16.76 8.58
CA GLY A 142 5.53 16.95 8.48
C GLY A 142 5.09 18.09 7.55
N GLU A 143 5.62 18.12 6.33
CA GLU A 143 5.00 18.83 5.20
C GLU A 143 4.45 17.82 4.17
#